data_AF-H3BWD6-F1
#
_entry.id   AF-H3BWD6-F1
#
_cell.length_a   1.000
_cell.length_b   1.000
_cell.length_c   1.000
_cell.angle_alpha   90.00
_cell.angle_beta   90.00
_cell.angle_gamma   90.00
#
_symmetry.space_group_name_H-M   'P 1'
#
loop_
_entity.id
_entity.type
_entity.pdbx_description
1 polymer ?
#
loop_
_entity_poly.entity_id
_entity_poly.type
_entity_poly.pdbx_seq_one_letter_code
_entity_poly.pdbx_strand_id
1 'polypeptide(L)'
;EECMFPKATDVSFKNKLHDQHLGKTKAFEKPKPGKGKAEAHFSLVHYAGTVDYNISGWLDKNKDPLNDSVVQLYQKSSNKLLSMLYATHGAADEAAAGGKKGGKKKGGSFQTVSALFRENLAKLMT
;
A
#
# COMPACT_ATOMS: atom_id res chain seq x y z
N GLU A 1 -2.81 2.69 7.30
CA GLU A 1 -4.12 2.80 7.97
C GLU A 1 -5.21 3.29 7.02
N GLU A 2 -5.03 4.41 6.30
CA GLU A 2 -6.02 4.93 5.34
C GLU A 2 -6.54 3.90 4.32
N CYS A 3 -5.69 2.97 3.85
CA CYS A 3 -6.12 1.93 2.91
C CYS A 3 -7.21 0.97 3.44
N MET A 4 -7.44 0.92 4.76
CA MET A 4 -8.45 0.08 5.39
C MET A 4 -9.81 0.77 5.57
N PHE A 5 -9.88 2.09 5.37
CA PHE A 5 -11.11 2.85 5.57
C PHE A 5 -11.85 3.02 4.23
N PRO A 6 -13.11 2.55 4.11
CA PRO A 6 -13.84 2.53 2.82
C PRO A 6 -14.04 3.91 2.17
N LYS A 7 -14.00 4.98 2.97
CA LYS A 7 -14.19 6.38 2.52
C LYS A 7 -12.91 7.21 2.54
N ALA A 8 -11.75 6.60 2.85
CA ALA A 8 -10.49 7.32 2.76
C ALA A 8 -10.13 7.60 1.30
N THR A 9 -9.51 8.75 1.08
CA THR A 9 -9.08 9.23 -0.22
C THR A 9 -7.62 9.67 -0.14
N ASP A 10 -6.95 9.83 -1.28
CA ASP A 10 -5.60 10.40 -1.27
C ASP A 10 -5.59 11.79 -0.59
N VAL A 11 -6.69 12.55 -0.71
CA VAL A 11 -6.87 13.84 -0.02
C VAL A 11 -6.94 13.67 1.51
N SER A 12 -7.68 12.69 2.03
CA SER A 12 -7.71 12.44 3.48
C SER A 12 -6.35 12.00 4.00
N PHE A 13 -5.63 11.16 3.23
CA PHE A 13 -4.26 10.77 3.52
C PHE A 13 -3.31 11.98 3.58
N LYS A 14 -3.37 12.85 2.57
CA LYS A 14 -2.59 14.10 2.55
C LYS A 14 -2.81 14.94 3.80
N ASN A 15 -4.07 15.16 4.16
CA ASN A 15 -4.42 16.04 5.27
C ASN A 15 -3.84 15.48 6.58
N LYS A 16 -4.01 14.18 6.83
CA LYS A 16 -3.41 13.51 7.99
C LYS A 16 -1.88 13.59 7.98
N LEU A 17 -1.25 13.45 6.82
CA LEU A 17 0.20 13.57 6.67
C LEU A 17 0.69 14.99 7.03
N HIS A 18 -0.01 16.02 6.56
CA HIS A 18 0.27 17.41 6.91
C HIS A 18 0.04 17.70 8.39
N ASP A 19 -1.09 17.28 8.95
CA ASP A 19 -1.42 17.49 10.38
C ASP A 19 -0.37 16.84 11.30
N GLN A 20 0.15 15.68 10.89
CA GLN A 20 1.13 14.94 11.66
C GLN A 20 2.55 15.50 11.54
N HIS A 21 2.97 16.00 10.38
CA HIS A 21 4.38 16.31 10.11
C HIS A 21 4.69 17.77 9.84
N LEU A 22 3.77 18.54 9.25
CA LEU A 22 4.04 19.91 8.84
C LEU A 22 4.35 20.79 10.07
N GLY A 23 5.49 21.47 10.03
CA GLY A 23 5.97 22.31 11.14
C GLY A 23 6.54 21.55 12.34
N LYS A 24 6.38 20.21 12.38
CA LYS A 24 6.92 19.34 13.44
C LYS A 24 8.16 18.58 12.97
N THR A 25 8.24 18.26 11.68
CA THR A 25 9.35 17.51 11.07
C THR A 25 10.10 18.40 10.10
N LYS A 26 11.40 18.65 10.35
CA LYS A 26 12.23 19.53 9.49
C LYS A 26 12.32 19.07 8.04
N ALA A 27 12.27 17.75 7.79
CA ALA A 27 12.38 17.18 6.45
C ALA A 27 11.06 17.14 5.67
N PHE A 28 9.93 17.62 6.24
CA PHE A 28 8.62 17.61 5.60
C PHE A 28 8.19 19.03 5.23
N GLU A 29 8.06 19.29 3.93
CA GLU A 29 7.80 20.64 3.39
C GLU A 29 6.53 20.68 2.53
N LYS A 30 5.99 21.90 2.36
CA LYS A 30 5.01 22.17 1.31
C LYS A 30 5.73 22.26 -0.04
N PRO A 31 5.15 21.72 -1.12
CA PRO A 31 5.77 21.77 -2.44
C PRO A 31 5.82 23.22 -2.93
N LYS A 32 6.91 23.55 -3.63
CA LYS A 32 7.10 24.89 -4.21
C LYS A 32 6.34 24.97 -5.54
N PRO A 33 5.30 25.82 -5.66
CA PRO A 33 4.59 25.98 -6.92
C PRO A 33 5.55 26.47 -8.01
N GLY A 34 5.46 25.90 -9.21
CA GLY A 34 6.29 26.30 -10.34
C GLY A 34 5.52 26.17 -11.65
N LYS A 35 5.64 27.18 -12.52
CA LYS A 35 5.00 27.16 -13.84
C LYS A 35 5.55 25.98 -14.65
N GLY A 36 4.66 25.12 -15.14
CA GLY A 36 5.02 23.92 -15.91
C GLY A 36 5.48 22.72 -15.08
N LYS A 37 5.46 22.81 -13.74
CA LYS A 37 5.68 21.62 -12.90
C LYS A 37 4.41 20.78 -12.78
N ALA A 38 4.59 19.47 -12.73
CA ALA A 38 3.50 18.55 -12.40
C ALA A 38 2.97 18.83 -10.99
N GLU A 39 1.70 18.49 -10.76
CA GLU A 39 1.06 18.64 -9.46
C GLU A 39 1.83 17.88 -8.37
N ALA A 40 2.05 18.52 -7.23
CA ALA A 40 2.68 17.94 -6.06
C ALA A 40 1.92 18.32 -4.79
N HIS A 41 1.96 17.44 -3.80
CA HIS A 41 1.12 17.52 -2.60
C HIS A 41 1.94 17.69 -1.31
N PHE A 42 3.16 17.19 -1.27
CA PHE A 42 4.17 17.42 -0.22
C PHE A 42 5.57 17.22 -0.79
N SER A 43 6.58 17.68 -0.06
CA SER A 43 7.98 17.47 -0.42
C SER A 43 8.75 16.89 0.74
N LEU A 44 9.75 16.06 0.42
CA LEU A 44 10.70 15.55 1.41
C LEU A 44 12.10 16.01 1.09
N VAL A 45 12.82 16.47 2.11
CA VAL A 45 14.24 16.82 2.02
C VAL A 45 15.05 15.54 2.22
N HIS A 46 15.59 15.01 1.13
CA HIS A 46 16.53 13.88 1.15
C HIS A 46 17.97 14.39 1.12
N TYR A 47 18.93 13.51 1.42
CA TYR A 47 20.36 13.87 1.41
C TYR A 47 20.82 14.44 0.06
N ALA A 48 20.27 13.93 -1.06
CA ALA A 48 20.60 14.35 -2.41
C ALA A 48 19.79 15.58 -2.89
N GLY A 49 18.82 16.04 -2.09
CA GLY A 49 17.96 17.17 -2.42
C GLY A 49 16.49 16.96 -2.10
N THR A 50 15.68 17.99 -2.34
CA THR A 50 14.24 17.96 -2.10
C THR A 50 13.50 17.30 -3.27
N VAL A 51 12.60 16.38 -2.95
CA VAL A 51 11.74 15.69 -3.93
C VAL A 51 10.28 16.04 -3.67
N ASP A 52 9.59 16.48 -4.72
CA ASP A 52 8.16 16.79 -4.73
C ASP A 52 7.35 15.51 -5.06
N TYR A 53 6.39 15.15 -4.21
CA TYR A 53 5.58 13.93 -4.37
C TYR A 53 4.14 14.23 -4.78
N ASN A 54 3.65 13.48 -5.77
CA ASN A 54 2.25 13.42 -6.14
C ASN A 54 1.60 12.17 -5.54
N ILE A 55 0.51 12.33 -4.79
CA ILE A 55 -0.17 11.25 -4.07
C ILE A 55 -1.31 10.58 -4.84
N SER A 56 -1.62 11.06 -6.04
CA SER A 56 -2.78 10.57 -6.78
C SER A 56 -2.65 9.07 -7.08
N GLY A 57 -3.71 8.34 -6.74
CA GLY A 57 -3.81 6.88 -6.82
C GLY A 57 -2.94 6.13 -5.81
N TRP A 58 -2.39 6.78 -4.78
CA TRP A 58 -1.53 6.08 -3.81
C TRP A 58 -2.29 5.07 -2.99
N LEU A 59 -3.50 5.40 -2.54
CA LEU A 59 -4.29 4.43 -1.77
C LEU A 59 -4.56 3.18 -2.60
N ASP A 60 -4.96 3.32 -3.87
CA ASP A 60 -5.28 2.17 -4.73
C ASP A 60 -4.03 1.36 -5.10
N LYS A 61 -2.93 2.03 -5.48
CA LYS A 61 -1.63 1.36 -5.70
C LYS A 61 -1.14 0.59 -4.48
N ASN A 62 -1.42 1.10 -3.28
CA ASN A 62 -1.02 0.44 -2.04
C ASN A 62 -1.99 -0.67 -1.60
N LYS A 63 -3.24 -0.64 -2.07
CA LYS A 63 -4.23 -1.71 -1.87
C LYS A 63 -4.00 -2.90 -2.79
N ASP A 64 -3.45 -2.66 -3.98
CA ASP A 64 -3.22 -3.67 -5.03
C ASP A 64 -4.50 -4.45 -5.37
N PRO A 65 -5.59 -3.77 -5.77
CA PRO A 65 -6.86 -4.42 -6.02
C PRO A 65 -6.77 -5.31 -7.26
N LEU A 66 -7.16 -6.56 -7.11
CA LEU A 66 -7.26 -7.51 -8.21
C LEU A 66 -8.69 -8.00 -8.35
N ASN A 67 -9.03 -8.41 -9.57
CA ASN A 67 -10.35 -8.97 -9.83
C ASN A 67 -10.42 -10.41 -9.31
N ASP A 68 -11.25 -10.65 -8.29
CA ASP A 68 -11.37 -11.96 -7.64
C ASP A 68 -11.76 -13.08 -8.60
N SER A 69 -12.63 -12.80 -9.58
CA SER A 69 -13.04 -13.80 -10.57
C SER A 69 -11.88 -14.22 -11.46
N VAL A 70 -11.02 -13.28 -11.85
CA VAL A 70 -9.82 -13.55 -12.64
C VAL A 70 -8.79 -14.32 -11.81
N VAL A 71 -8.59 -13.94 -10.55
CA VAL A 71 -7.70 -14.66 -9.62
C VAL A 71 -8.14 -16.12 -9.46
N GLN A 72 -9.44 -16.35 -9.22
CA GLN A 72 -9.99 -17.70 -9.09
C GLN A 72 -9.83 -18.54 -10.37
N LEU A 73 -9.97 -17.91 -11.54
CA LEU A 73 -9.72 -18.57 -12.82
C LEU A 73 -8.27 -19.02 -12.96
N TYR A 74 -7.31 -18.16 -12.60
CA TYR A 74 -5.89 -18.48 -12.67
C TYR A 74 -5.47 -19.56 -11.68
N GLN A 75 -6.04 -19.57 -10.47
CA GLN A 75 -5.84 -20.64 -9.48
C GLN A 75 -6.25 -22.03 -10.00
N LYS A 76 -7.29 -22.09 -10.84
CA LYS A 76 -7.82 -23.32 -11.43
C LYS A 76 -7.30 -23.58 -12.86
N SER A 77 -6.29 -22.84 -13.31
CA SER A 77 -5.73 -23.00 -14.64
C SER A 77 -5.13 -24.39 -14.83
N SER A 78 -5.32 -24.96 -16.03
CA SER A 78 -4.63 -26.17 -16.48
C SER A 78 -3.13 -25.95 -16.71
N ASN A 79 -2.68 -24.70 -16.87
CA ASN A 79 -1.27 -24.36 -16.87
C ASN A 79 -0.72 -24.36 -15.44
N LYS A 80 0.11 -25.36 -15.13
CA LYS A 80 0.65 -25.58 -13.78
C LYS A 80 1.49 -24.41 -13.24
N LEU A 81 2.19 -23.67 -14.11
CA LEU A 81 2.94 -22.49 -13.67
C LEU A 81 1.98 -21.36 -13.26
N LEU A 82 0.94 -21.13 -14.06
CA LEU A 82 -0.04 -20.07 -13.79
C LEU A 82 -0.81 -20.34 -12.49
N SER A 83 -1.27 -21.57 -12.27
CA SER A 83 -1.96 -21.93 -11.02
C SER A 83 -1.05 -21.83 -9.79
N MET A 84 0.23 -22.18 -9.93
CA MET A 84 1.23 -22.04 -8.86
C MET A 84 1.43 -20.58 -8.44
N LEU A 85 1.51 -19.64 -9.40
CA LEU A 85 1.74 -18.22 -9.12
C LEU A 85 0.60 -17.58 -8.30
N TYR A 86 -0.64 -18.06 -8.48
CA TYR A 86 -1.83 -17.52 -7.81
C TYR A 86 -2.29 -18.35 -6.61
N ALA A 87 -1.57 -19.42 -6.25
CA ALA A 87 -1.97 -20.37 -5.21
C ALA A 87 -2.17 -19.73 -3.82
N THR A 88 -1.42 -18.67 -3.51
CA THR A 88 -1.51 -17.96 -2.21
C THR A 88 -2.32 -16.67 -2.28
N HIS A 89 -2.81 -16.29 -3.47
CA HIS A 89 -3.59 -15.07 -3.65
C HIS A 89 -5.02 -15.27 -3.14
N GLY A 90 -5.56 -14.35 -2.34
CA GLY A 90 -6.89 -14.51 -1.76
C GLY A 90 -7.02 -15.53 -0.61
N ALA A 91 -5.94 -16.22 -0.22
CA ALA A 91 -5.94 -17.14 0.94
C ALA A 91 -6.23 -16.44 2.29
N ALA A 92 -6.22 -15.09 2.31
CA ALA A 92 -6.64 -14.30 3.46
C ALA A 92 -8.18 -14.18 3.57
N ASP A 93 -8.93 -14.25 2.47
CA ASP A 93 -10.40 -14.13 2.46
C ASP A 93 -11.09 -15.45 2.84
N GLU A 94 -10.58 -16.59 2.37
CA GLU A 94 -11.11 -17.92 2.73
C GLU A 94 -10.94 -18.24 4.23
N ALA A 95 -9.93 -17.65 4.89
CA ALA A 95 -9.72 -17.81 6.33
C ALA A 95 -10.70 -17.02 7.20
N ALA A 96 -11.47 -16.08 6.63
CA ALA A 96 -12.53 -15.37 7.33
C ALA A 96 -13.84 -16.20 7.42
N ALA A 97 -14.03 -17.20 6.55
CA ALA A 97 -15.24 -18.03 6.52
C ALA A 97 -15.08 -19.41 7.22
N GLY A 98 -13.85 -19.90 7.42
CA GLY A 98 -13.58 -21.25 7.93
C GLY A 98 -13.00 -21.30 9.35
N GLY A 99 -13.84 -21.54 10.36
CA GLY A 99 -13.37 -21.83 11.71
C GLY A 99 -12.77 -23.23 11.86
N LYS A 100 -11.43 -23.38 11.86
CA LYS A 100 -10.61 -24.19 12.81
C LYS A 100 -9.18 -24.48 12.32
N LYS A 101 -8.26 -24.38 13.30
CA LYS A 101 -6.92 -24.99 13.44
C LYS A 101 -5.78 -24.51 12.51
N GLY A 102 -4.89 -23.72 13.10
CA GLY A 102 -3.52 -23.50 12.63
C GLY A 102 -3.02 -22.12 13.05
N GLY A 103 -2.15 -22.04 14.06
CA GLY A 103 -1.65 -20.81 14.68
C GLY A 103 -0.81 -19.90 13.77
N LYS A 104 -1.42 -19.32 12.75
CA LYS A 104 -0.93 -18.11 12.06
C LYS A 104 -1.89 -16.98 12.42
N LYS A 105 -1.34 -15.91 12.99
CA LYS A 105 -2.04 -14.73 13.55
C LYS A 105 -3.43 -14.49 12.92
N LYS A 106 -4.49 -14.72 13.70
CA LYS A 106 -5.81 -14.13 13.47
C LYS A 106 -5.62 -12.62 13.39
N GLY A 107 -5.82 -12.06 12.20
CA GLY A 107 -5.54 -10.65 11.91
C GLY A 107 -4.81 -10.50 10.58
N GLY A 108 -5.37 -11.07 9.50
CA GLY A 108 -5.03 -10.66 8.15
C GLY A 108 -5.63 -9.29 7.86
N SER A 109 -5.21 -8.27 8.62
CA SER A 109 -5.51 -6.88 8.29
C SER A 109 -4.98 -6.65 6.88
N PHE A 110 -5.87 -6.36 5.94
CA PHE A 110 -5.63 -5.79 4.62
C PHE A 110 -4.13 -5.52 4.34
N GLN A 111 -3.43 -6.52 3.78
CA GLN A 111 -1.98 -6.48 3.65
C GLN A 111 -1.62 -5.53 2.51
N THR A 112 -1.21 -4.31 2.85
CA THR A 112 -0.82 -3.32 1.84
C THR A 112 0.56 -3.59 1.25
N VAL A 113 0.80 -3.18 0.01
CA VAL A 113 2.11 -3.29 -0.66
C VAL A 113 3.22 -2.70 0.20
N SER A 114 3.01 -1.51 0.75
CA SER A 114 4.02 -0.84 1.60
C SER A 114 4.30 -1.57 2.92
N ALA A 115 3.36 -2.37 3.45
CA ALA A 115 3.60 -3.18 4.64
C ALA A 115 4.58 -4.32 4.35
N LEU A 116 4.39 -5.03 3.25
CA LEU A 116 5.32 -6.06 2.77
C LEU A 116 6.71 -5.49 2.49
N PHE A 117 6.78 -4.35 1.81
CA PHE A 117 8.06 -3.68 1.53
C PHE A 117 8.80 -3.29 2.80
N ARG A 118 8.10 -2.78 3.82
CA ARG A 118 8.73 -2.47 5.12
C ARG A 118 9.24 -3.72 5.82
N GLU A 119 8.50 -4.83 5.78
CA GLU A 119 8.95 -6.09 6.36
C GLU A 119 10.21 -6.61 5.66
N ASN A 120 10.22 -6.62 4.33
CA ASN A 120 11.37 -7.05 3.54
C ASN A 120 12.59 -6.15 3.77
N LEU A 121 12.38 -4.83 3.84
CA LEU A 121 13.44 -3.87 4.13
C LEU A 121 14.00 -4.08 5.54
N ALA A 122 13.14 -4.30 6.54
CA ALA A 122 13.59 -4.57 7.91
C ALA A 122 14.47 -5.82 7.98
N LYS A 123 14.10 -6.90 7.26
CA LYS A 123 14.91 -8.12 7.16
C LYS A 123 16.24 -7.92 6.43
N LEU A 124 16.29 -7.02 5.45
CA LEU A 124 17.50 -6.73 4.68
C LEU A 124 18.50 -5.91 5.49
N MET A 125 18.01 -5.01 6.35
CA MET A 125 18.83 -4.05 7.09
C MET A 125 19.40 -4.62 8.41
N THR A 126 19.16 -5.90 8.71
CA THR A 126 19.62 -6.62 9.90
C THR A 126 20.38 -7.88 9.51
#